data_AF-A0A2Z2NBV9-F1
#
_entry.id   AF-A0A2Z2NBV9-F1
#
_cell.length_a   1.000
_cell.length_b   1.000
_cell.length_c   1.000
_cell.angle_alpha   90.00
_cell.angle_beta   90.00
_cell.angle_gamma   90.00
#
_symmetry.space_group_name_H-M   'P 1'
#
loop_
_entity.id
_entity.type
_entity.pdbx_description
1 polymer ?
#
loop_
_entity_poly.entity_id
_entity_poly.type
_entity_poly.pdbx_seq_one_letter_code
_entity_poly.pdbx_strand_id
1 'polypeptide(L)' 'MPAGLGRWLVSWTFAGIIGWFVGTFLMFHLLGSGVRPSAGWFVTFMVGWIIGGFIWYEWKIKAELKGSTVR' A
#
# COMPACT_ATOMS: atom_id res chain seq x y z
N MET A 1 23.54 -4.64 9.33
CA MET A 1 22.51 -4.82 8.28
C MET A 1 22.78 -3.80 7.19
N PRO A 2 22.75 -4.16 5.90
CA PRO A 2 22.98 -3.17 4.83
C PRO A 2 21.96 -2.04 4.97
N ALA A 3 22.45 -0.79 5.09
CA ALA A 3 21.64 0.38 5.44
C ALA A 3 20.46 0.63 4.49
N GLY A 4 20.51 0.09 3.26
CA GLY A 4 19.42 0.15 2.29
C GLY A 4 18.24 -0.79 2.57
N LEU A 5 18.49 -1.96 3.17
CA LEU A 5 17.46 -2.99 3.38
C LEU A 5 16.49 -2.60 4.50
N GLY A 6 17.02 -2.03 5.59
CA GLY A 6 16.20 -1.54 6.70
C GLY A 6 15.29 -0.39 6.28
N ARG A 7 15.80 0.57 5.50
CA ARG A 7 15.02 1.70 4.99
C ARG A 7 13.94 1.26 3.99
N TRP A 8 14.25 0.26 3.15
CA TRP A 8 13.32 -0.36 2.22
C TRP A 8 12.19 -1.09 2.96
N LEU A 9 12.52 -1.90 3.98
CA LEU A 9 11.55 -2.58 4.82
C LEU A 9 10.63 -1.60 5.55
N VAL A 10 11.19 -0.54 6.15
CA VAL A 10 10.39 0.49 6.83
C VAL A 10 9.44 1.18 5.86
N SER A 11 9.91 1.57 4.67
CA SER A 11 9.07 2.19 3.65
C SER A 11 7.95 1.27 3.16
N TRP A 12 8.27 -0.02 2.97
CA TRP A 12 7.30 -1.03 2.54
C TRP A 12 6.28 -1.33 3.63
N THR A 13 6.70 -1.41 4.89
CA THR A 13 5.82 -1.58 6.06
C THR A 13 4.88 -0.39 6.21
N PHE A 14 5.35 0.85 6.05
CA PHE A 14 4.49 2.03 6.08
C PHE A 14 3.43 2.01 4.97
N ALA A 15 3.82 1.64 3.75
CA ALA A 15 2.89 1.45 2.64
C ALA A 15 1.86 0.35 2.92
N GLY A 16 2.29 -0.76 3.52
CA GLY A 16 1.42 -1.85 3.98
C GLY A 16 0.43 -1.41 5.06
N ILE A 17 0.86 -0.60 6.03
CA ILE A 17 -0.02 -0.04 7.06
C ILE A 17 -1.09 0.86 6.43
N ILE A 18 -0.72 1.75 5.52
CA ILE A 18 -1.68 2.64 4.84
C ILE A 18 -2.67 1.80 4.00
N GLY A 19 -2.17 0.84 3.23
CA GLY A 19 -3.00 -0.09 2.46
C GLY A 19 -3.98 -0.88 3.35
N TRP A 20 -3.52 -1.32 4.52
CA TRP A 20 -4.35 -2.01 5.50
C TRP A 20 -5.49 -1.13 6.03
N PHE A 21 -5.21 0.13 6.38
CA PHE A 21 -6.24 1.07 6.85
C PHE A 21 -7.31 1.31 5.77
N VAL A 22 -6.90 1.55 4.53
CA VAL A 22 -7.84 1.77 3.41
C VAL A 22 -8.67 0.51 3.14
N GLY A 23 -8.02 -0.65 3.11
CA GLY A 23 -8.72 -1.92 2.94
C GLY A 23 -9.73 -2.19 4.04
N THR A 24 -9.36 -1.97 5.30
CA THR A 24 -10.23 -2.17 6.46
C THR A 24 -11.43 -1.22 6.41
N PHE A 25 -11.21 0.05 6.07
CA PHE A 25 -12.30 1.01 5.86
C PHE A 25 -13.28 0.54 4.76
N LEU A 26 -12.75 0.05 3.64
CA LEU A 26 -13.55 -0.50 2.55
C LEU A 26 -14.36 -1.73 2.99
N MET A 27 -13.80 -2.59 3.83
CA MET A 27 -14.51 -3.75 4.37
C MET A 27 -15.73 -3.33 5.19
N PHE A 28 -15.57 -2.35 6.08
CA PHE A 28 -16.68 -1.81 6.86
C PHE A 28 -17.75 -1.18 5.97
N HIS A 29 -17.34 -0.52 4.88
CA HIS A 29 -18.27 0.02 3.90
C HIS A 29 -19.05 -1.08 3.18
N LEU A 30 -18.37 -2.17 2.81
CA LEU A 30 -18.96 -3.31 2.10
C LEU A 30 -19.87 -4.17 2.99
N LEU A 31 -19.59 -4.28 4.30
CA LEU A 31 -20.45 -4.98 5.26
C LEU A 31 -21.87 -4.37 5.30
N GLY A 32 -22.01 -3.07 5.10
CA GLY A 32 -23.30 -2.38 5.02
C GLY A 32 -24.02 -2.53 3.67
N SER A 33 -23.36 -3.06 2.65
CA SER A 33 -23.86 -3.10 1.26
C SER A 33 -24.47 -4.44 0.83
N GLY A 34 -24.49 -5.45 1.71
CA GLY A 34 -24.99 -6.81 1.40
C GLY A 34 -24.00 -7.69 0.63
N VAL A 35 -22.76 -7.22 0.42
CA VAL A 35 -21.67 -7.99 -0.18
C VAL A 35 -21.27 -9.14 0.76
N ARG A 36 -21.06 -10.33 0.19
CA ARG A 36 -20.58 -11.49 0.96
C ARG A 36 -19.25 -11.14 1.64
N PRO A 37 -19.08 -11.41 2.95
CA PRO A 37 -17.87 -11.05 3.68
C PRO A 37 -16.57 -11.55 3.02
N SER A 38 -16.58 -12.75 2.43
CA SER A 38 -15.43 -13.30 1.71
C SER A 38 -15.01 -12.47 0.48
N ALA A 39 -15.98 -11.95 -0.29
CA ALA A 39 -15.72 -11.05 -1.41
C ALA A 39 -15.27 -9.67 -0.92
N GLY A 40 -15.84 -9.18 0.19
CA GLY A 40 -15.41 -7.95 0.85
C GLY A 40 -13.94 -8.00 1.25
N TRP A 41 -13.52 -9.07 1.93
CA TRP A 41 -12.12 -9.28 2.33
C TRP A 41 -11.17 -9.36 1.13
N PHE A 42 -11.58 -10.03 0.05
CA PHE A 42 -10.78 -10.12 -1.18
C PHE A 42 -10.58 -8.74 -1.84
N VAL A 43 -11.66 -7.96 -1.98
CA VAL A 43 -11.60 -6.61 -2.54
C VAL A 43 -10.76 -5.69 -1.66
N THR A 44 -10.97 -5.74 -0.35
CA THR A 44 -10.17 -5.02 0.66
C THR A 44 -8.68 -5.34 0.55
N PHE A 45 -8.32 -6.62 0.42
CA PHE A 45 -6.94 -7.04 0.25
C PHE A 45 -6.33 -6.49 -1.04
N MET A 46 -7.02 -6.66 -2.17
CA MET A 46 -6.54 -6.19 -3.48
C MET A 46 -6.38 -4.67 -3.51
N VAL A 47 -7.37 -3.92 -3.02
CA VAL A 47 -7.34 -2.45 -2.98
C VAL A 47 -6.22 -1.96 -2.05
N GLY A 48 -6.06 -2.57 -0.88
CA GLY A 48 -4.99 -2.24 0.06
C GLY A 48 -3.59 -2.45 -0.54
N TRP A 49 -3.38 -3.55 -1.26
CA TRP A 49 -2.11 -3.83 -1.93
C TRP A 49 -1.84 -2.89 -3.12
N ILE A 50 -2.84 -2.57 -3.92
CA ILE A 50 -2.69 -1.65 -5.06
C ILE A 50 -2.35 -0.24 -4.56
N ILE A 51 -3.09 0.26 -3.57
CA ILE A 51 -2.87 1.61 -3.01
C ILE A 51 -1.54 1.68 -2.28
N GLY A 52 -1.21 0.68 -1.45
CA GLY A 52 0.09 0.59 -0.78
C GLY A 52 1.24 0.56 -1.79
N GLY A 53 1.13 -0.29 -2.82
CA GLY A 53 2.11 -0.39 -3.90
C GLY A 53 2.24 0.92 -4.69
N PHE A 54 1.14 1.61 -4.97
CA PHE A 54 1.13 2.89 -5.67
C PHE A 54 1.79 4.01 -4.85
N ILE A 55 1.46 4.13 -3.56
CA ILE A 55 2.10 5.10 -2.66
C ILE A 55 3.60 4.84 -2.58
N TRP A 56 3.98 3.57 -2.46
CA TRP A 56 5.37 3.19 -2.43
C TRP A 56 6.12 3.51 -3.73
N TYR A 57 5.49 3.26 -4.89
CA TYR A 57 6.01 3.65 -6.20
C TYR A 57 6.21 5.16 -6.32
N GLU A 58 5.18 5.95 -5.99
CA GLU A 58 5.22 7.42 -6.06
C GLU A 58 6.28 8.01 -5.11
N TRP A 59 6.37 7.51 -3.87
CA TRP A 59 7.28 8.08 -2.87
C TRP A 59 8.73 7.64 -3.06
N LYS A 60 8.95 6.41 -3.52
CA LYS A 60 10.28 5.78 -3.50
C LYS A 60 10.88 5.68 -4.91
N ILE A 61 10.15 5.12 -5.88
CA ILE A 61 10.66 4.94 -7.25
C ILE A 61 10.73 6.27 -7.99
N LYS A 62 9.69 7.10 -7.90
CA LYS A 62 9.67 8.40 -8.57
C LYS A 62 10.71 9.38 -8.00
N ALA A 63 10.95 9.34 -6.69
CA ALA A 63 12.00 10.13 -6.03
C ALA A 63 13.41 9.69 -6.47
N GLU A 64 13.64 8.38 -6.60
CA GLU A 64 14.91 7.84 -7.11
C GLU A 64 15.14 8.19 -8.59
N LEU A 65 14.10 8.09 -9.44
CA LEU A 65 14.15 8.50 -10.86
C LEU A 65 14.45 9.99 -11.03
N LYS A 66 13.85 10.84 -10.18
CA LYS A 66 14.05 12.31 -10.23
C LYS A 66 15.43 12.71 -9.70
N GLY A 67 15.99 11.98 -8.75
CA GLY A 67 17.36 12.17 -8.29
C GLY A 67 18.42 11.73 -9.31
N SER A 68 18.10 10.74 -10.15
CA SER A 68 18.99 10.22 -11.19
C SER A 68 19.08 11.08 -12.45
N THR A 69 18.08 11.92 -12.73
CA THR A 69 18.04 12.80 -13.91
C THR A 69 18.69 14.17 -13.67
N VAL A 70 19.05 14.48 -12.42
CA VAL A 70 19.68 15.76 -12.02
C VAL A 70 21.20 15.62 -11.82
N ARG A 71 21.76 14.41 -11.98
CA ARG A 71 23.21 14.14 -12.03
C ARG A 71 23.65 13.88 -13.46
#